data_AF-A0AAW1RK30-F1
#
_entry.id   AF-A0AAW1RK30-F1
#
_cell.length_a   1.000
_cell.length_b   1.000
_cell.length_c   1.000
_cell.angle_alpha   90.00
_cell.angle_beta   90.00
_cell.angle_gamma   90.00
#
_symmetry.space_group_name_H-M   'P 1'
#
loop_
_entity.id
_entity.type
_entity.pdbx_description
1 polymer ?
#
loop_
_entity_poly.entity_id
_entity_poly.type
_entity_poly.pdbx_seq_one_letter_code
_entity_poly.pdbx_strand_id
1 'polypeptide(L)'
;MDFLFGIKGKDFVMVCSDTCASQQIITIKHDEDKLVPIDSHKLICISGEPGDRVQFSEFVIANVRLYALRNDFPLSTPAVANFTRNELATALRKRMYQTNLLIAGWDGKTGPSLFWLDYLATMHAMNVAGTGYGSYFVLSMMDRLWRPDLTEAEALDLMHCGIKEIKKRLVVAQPSYVVKVVDKDGTRVVSTVAYITRYVPSEFSGCSAAYQQLEGLLHLVNSSTKWAVSSAAFVTLLLRRDSLTLWCLVGSVAATELCKWLKTVINEQRPALALKQDAGMPSSHANALSFLSTSAALALLRTPPDWSLALAGLLLAIADFLAWLRVKLGYHTREQVLAGAALGVLRGKA
;
A
#
# COMPACT_ATOMS: atom_id res chain seq x y z
N MET A 1 -10.18 17.98 1.63
CA MET A 1 -10.88 17.71 2.90
C MET A 1 -10.51 16.31 3.33
N ASP A 2 -10.09 16.18 4.58
CA ASP A 2 -9.56 14.93 5.12
C ASP A 2 -10.69 13.95 5.45
N PHE A 3 -10.32 12.68 5.57
CA PHE A 3 -11.18 11.60 6.06
C PHE A 3 -10.65 11.12 7.40
N LEU A 4 -11.53 11.10 8.40
CA LEU A 4 -11.30 10.46 9.69
C LEU A 4 -12.40 9.43 9.93
N PHE A 5 -12.05 8.29 10.49
CA PHE A 5 -13.02 7.28 10.87
C PHE A 5 -12.53 6.49 12.09
N GLY A 6 -13.44 6.12 12.97
CA GLY A 6 -13.16 5.40 14.20
C GLY A 6 -14.21 4.33 14.48
N ILE A 7 -13.76 3.20 15.00
CA ILE A 7 -14.59 2.08 15.42
C ILE A 7 -14.17 1.65 16.84
N LYS A 8 -15.14 1.49 17.72
CA LYS A 8 -14.97 0.93 19.06
C LYS A 8 -15.20 -0.58 18.97
N GLY A 9 -14.17 -1.36 19.29
CA GLY A 9 -14.28 -2.80 19.48
C GLY A 9 -14.55 -3.16 20.93
N LYS A 10 -14.38 -4.44 21.26
CA LYS A 10 -14.61 -4.97 22.61
C LYS A 10 -13.65 -4.34 23.65
N ASP A 11 -12.36 -4.45 23.39
CA ASP A 11 -11.28 -4.05 24.31
C ASP A 11 -10.32 -3.00 23.71
N PHE A 12 -10.68 -2.43 22.56
CA PHE A 12 -9.85 -1.51 21.79
C PHE A 12 -10.69 -0.45 21.05
N VAL A 13 -10.03 0.62 20.62
CA VAL A 13 -10.56 1.59 19.64
C VAL A 13 -9.61 1.66 18.47
N MET A 14 -10.11 1.51 17.26
CA MET A 14 -9.32 1.61 16.04
C MET A 14 -9.74 2.85 15.27
N VAL A 15 -8.76 3.63 14.83
CA VAL A 15 -8.95 4.88 14.10
C VAL A 15 -8.17 4.87 12.80
N CYS A 16 -8.74 5.49 11.78
CA CYS A 16 -8.20 5.56 10.44
C CYS A 16 -8.23 7.02 9.97
N SER A 17 -7.18 7.43 9.27
CA SER A 17 -7.15 8.70 8.54
C SER A 17 -6.44 8.55 7.20
N ASP A 18 -6.79 9.40 6.24
CA ASP A 18 -5.99 9.56 5.02
C ASP A 18 -4.65 10.27 5.32
N THR A 19 -3.65 10.04 4.48
CA THR A 19 -2.29 10.58 4.69
C THR A 19 -1.91 11.73 3.78
N CYS A 20 -2.87 12.33 3.07
CA CYS A 20 -2.57 13.35 2.08
C CYS A 20 -2.71 14.76 2.64
N ALA A 21 -1.71 15.60 2.39
CA ALA A 21 -1.79 17.05 2.58
C ALA A 21 -1.95 17.68 1.21
N SER A 22 -3.15 18.18 0.90
CA SER A 22 -3.46 18.81 -0.38
C SER A 22 -3.70 20.30 -0.20
N GLN A 23 -3.19 21.10 -1.13
CA GLN A 23 -3.44 22.54 -1.22
C GLN A 23 -3.94 22.84 -2.62
N GLN A 24 -5.14 23.41 -2.71
CA GLN A 24 -5.86 23.59 -3.97
C GLN A 24 -5.99 22.26 -4.74
N ILE A 25 -5.51 22.20 -5.97
CA ILE A 25 -5.58 21.01 -6.84
C ILE A 25 -4.35 20.09 -6.73
N ILE A 26 -3.34 20.49 -5.93
CA ILE A 26 -2.06 19.78 -5.82
C ILE A 26 -1.97 19.07 -4.48
N THR A 27 -1.54 17.82 -4.48
CA THR A 27 -1.18 17.11 -3.25
C THR A 27 0.31 17.32 -2.98
N ILE A 28 0.62 17.99 -1.86
CA ILE A 28 1.98 18.37 -1.47
C ILE A 28 2.68 17.20 -0.76
N LYS A 29 1.94 16.46 0.07
CA LYS A 29 2.46 15.38 0.90
C LYS A 29 1.54 14.17 0.85
N HIS A 30 2.11 12.95 0.89
CA HIS A 30 1.36 11.69 0.83
C HIS A 30 1.50 10.83 2.10
N ASP A 31 2.26 11.29 3.07
CA ASP A 31 2.65 10.61 4.32
C ASP A 31 2.42 11.50 5.55
N GLU A 32 1.41 12.37 5.50
CA GLU A 32 0.98 13.13 6.68
C GLU A 32 0.22 12.24 7.66
N ASP A 33 0.64 12.23 8.93
CA ASP A 33 -0.05 11.51 9.99
C ASP A 33 -0.97 12.45 10.77
N LYS A 34 -2.28 12.24 10.64
CA LYS A 34 -3.33 13.03 11.30
C LYS A 34 -3.82 12.37 12.60
N LEU A 35 -3.26 11.22 12.96
CA LEU A 35 -3.60 10.45 14.15
C LEU A 35 -2.54 10.69 15.24
N VAL A 36 -2.68 11.79 15.98
CA VAL A 36 -1.63 12.27 16.89
C VAL A 36 -1.82 11.68 18.30
N PRO A 37 -0.77 11.13 18.94
CA PRO A 37 -0.87 10.65 20.31
C PRO A 37 -0.88 11.78 21.33
N ILE A 38 -1.90 11.78 22.21
CA ILE A 38 -1.97 12.68 23.36
C ILE A 38 -1.06 12.15 24.47
N ASP A 39 -1.25 10.88 24.81
CA ASP A 39 -0.48 10.09 25.77
C ASP A 39 -0.31 8.65 25.24
N SER A 40 0.19 7.73 26.08
CA SER A 40 0.43 6.33 25.71
C SER A 40 -0.83 5.53 25.35
N HIS A 41 -2.01 5.98 25.77
CA HIS A 41 -3.29 5.26 25.68
C HIS A 41 -4.42 6.12 25.09
N LYS A 42 -4.10 7.25 24.45
CA LYS A 42 -5.07 8.18 23.85
C LYS A 42 -4.53 8.80 22.56
N LEU A 43 -5.39 8.83 21.54
CA LEU A 43 -5.15 9.45 20.25
C LEU A 43 -6.16 10.58 20.02
N ILE A 44 -5.69 11.68 19.44
CA ILE A 44 -6.51 12.72 18.83
C ILE A 44 -6.37 12.61 17.31
N CYS A 45 -7.49 12.44 16.63
CA CYS A 45 -7.56 12.48 15.17
C CYS A 45 -8.15 13.84 14.80
N ILE A 46 -7.45 14.63 14.00
CA ILE A 46 -7.87 16.01 13.72
C ILE A 46 -7.92 16.28 12.22
N SER A 47 -9.00 16.91 11.80
CA SER A 47 -9.25 17.33 10.41
C SER A 47 -9.79 18.74 10.41
N GLY A 48 -9.62 19.46 9.29
CA GLY A 48 -10.12 20.82 9.15
C GLY A 48 -9.09 21.74 8.54
N GLU A 49 -9.12 23.01 8.93
CA GLU A 49 -8.19 24.02 8.40
C GLU A 49 -6.73 23.67 8.80
N PRO A 50 -5.78 23.61 7.85
CA PRO A 50 -4.44 23.08 8.12
C PRO A 50 -3.63 23.80 9.19
N GLY A 51 -3.82 25.11 9.36
CA GLY A 51 -3.16 25.87 10.44
C GLY A 51 -3.79 25.58 11.80
N ASP A 52 -5.12 25.56 11.85
CA ASP A 52 -5.87 25.35 13.09
C ASP A 52 -5.69 23.94 13.65
N ARG A 53 -5.64 22.91 12.79
CA ARG A 53 -5.45 21.52 13.25
C ARG A 53 -4.15 21.34 14.04
N VAL A 54 -3.05 21.87 13.53
CA VAL A 54 -1.73 21.67 14.17
C VAL A 54 -1.72 22.44 15.48
N GLN A 55 -2.07 23.72 15.44
CA GLN A 55 -2.08 24.57 16.63
C GLN A 55 -3.00 24.06 17.74
N PHE A 56 -4.23 23.68 17.38
CA PHE A 56 -5.21 23.24 18.35
C PHE A 56 -4.86 21.88 18.95
N SER A 57 -4.39 20.91 18.13
CA SER A 57 -3.97 19.61 18.65
C SER A 57 -2.77 19.73 19.59
N GLU A 58 -1.74 20.49 19.22
CA GLU A 58 -0.57 20.70 20.08
C GLU A 58 -0.92 21.42 21.38
N PHE A 59 -1.81 22.41 21.33
CA PHE A 59 -2.33 23.09 22.52
C PHE A 59 -3.02 22.11 23.48
N VAL A 60 -3.91 21.24 22.97
CA VAL A 60 -4.60 20.25 23.80
C VAL A 60 -3.59 19.25 24.40
N ILE A 61 -2.67 18.73 23.58
CA ILE A 61 -1.66 17.75 24.01
C ILE A 61 -0.77 18.34 25.10
N ALA A 62 -0.29 19.57 24.94
CA ALA A 62 0.56 20.23 25.91
C ALA A 62 -0.14 20.41 27.26
N ASN A 63 -1.41 20.84 27.26
CA ASN A 63 -2.17 21.03 28.50
C ASN A 63 -2.52 19.71 29.20
N VAL A 64 -2.88 18.67 28.45
CA VAL A 64 -3.13 17.33 29.01
C VAL A 64 -1.86 16.75 29.63
N ARG A 65 -0.71 16.88 28.96
CA ARG A 65 0.58 16.45 29.51
C ARG A 65 0.99 17.26 30.73
N LEU A 66 0.78 18.58 30.72
CA LEU A 66 1.03 19.45 31.86
C LEU A 66 0.16 19.07 33.06
N TYR A 67 -1.11 18.72 32.82
CA TYR A 67 -1.99 18.22 33.89
C TYR A 67 -1.42 16.95 34.52
N ALA A 68 -0.97 15.99 33.70
CA ALA A 68 -0.40 14.75 34.20
C ALA A 68 0.87 14.98 35.04
N LEU A 69 1.73 15.91 34.62
CA LEU A 69 2.94 16.28 35.36
C LEU A 69 2.66 17.04 36.67
N ARG A 70 1.58 17.81 36.74
CA ARG A 70 1.22 18.59 37.94
C ARG A 70 0.53 17.75 39.01
N ASN A 71 -0.23 16.73 38.59
CA ASN A 71 -1.07 15.95 39.48
C ASN A 71 -0.57 14.51 39.68
N ASP A 72 0.50 14.11 39.00
CA ASP A 72 1.07 12.75 39.01
C ASP A 72 0.11 11.63 38.57
N PHE A 73 -0.97 11.96 37.85
CA PHE A 73 -1.85 11.00 37.20
C PHE A 73 -2.43 11.53 35.88
N PRO A 74 -2.65 10.67 34.87
CA PRO A 74 -3.21 11.09 33.59
C PRO A 74 -4.72 11.33 33.67
N LEU A 75 -5.23 12.23 32.83
CA LEU A 75 -6.67 12.42 32.63
C LEU A 75 -7.30 11.17 32.01
N SER A 76 -8.57 10.91 32.36
CA SER A 76 -9.37 9.91 31.66
C SER A 76 -9.78 10.39 30.27
N THR A 77 -10.11 9.48 29.37
CA THR A 77 -10.52 9.81 28.00
C THR A 77 -11.75 10.72 27.96
N PRO A 78 -12.82 10.50 28.76
CA PRO A 78 -13.95 11.44 28.84
C PRO A 78 -13.56 12.81 29.38
N ALA A 79 -12.59 12.89 30.30
CA ALA A 79 -12.13 14.17 30.84
C ALA A 79 -11.34 14.96 29.78
N VAL A 80 -10.48 14.29 29.01
CA VAL A 80 -9.80 14.90 27.85
C VAL A 80 -10.82 15.39 26.83
N ALA A 81 -11.82 14.57 26.48
CA ALA A 81 -12.84 14.97 25.52
C ALA A 81 -13.64 16.21 25.96
N ASN A 82 -14.03 16.27 27.24
CA ASN A 82 -14.71 17.45 27.80
C ASN A 82 -13.82 18.70 27.85
N PHE A 83 -12.54 18.54 28.19
CA PHE A 83 -11.57 19.63 28.15
C PHE A 83 -11.43 20.18 26.73
N THR A 84 -11.17 19.32 25.75
CA THR A 84 -11.07 19.70 24.33
C THR A 84 -12.33 20.40 23.82
N ARG A 85 -13.51 19.87 24.18
CA ARG A 85 -14.81 20.49 23.85
C ARG A 85 -14.95 21.88 24.46
N ASN A 86 -14.57 22.07 25.72
CA ASN A 86 -14.64 23.38 26.38
C ASN A 86 -13.75 24.40 25.68
N GLU A 87 -12.52 24.03 25.33
CA GLU A 87 -11.58 24.92 24.63
C GLU A 87 -12.10 25.30 23.23
N LEU A 88 -12.64 24.35 22.47
CA LEU A 88 -13.31 24.65 21.19
C LEU A 88 -14.51 25.60 21.39
N ALA A 89 -15.37 25.34 22.39
CA ALA A 89 -16.55 26.14 22.65
C ALA A 89 -16.20 27.58 23.08
N THR A 90 -15.14 27.76 23.86
CA THR A 90 -14.62 29.07 24.24
C THR A 90 -14.03 29.81 23.03
N ALA A 91 -13.31 29.10 22.16
CA ALA A 91 -12.74 29.68 20.94
C ALA A 91 -13.80 30.05 19.89
N LEU A 92 -14.91 29.31 19.82
CA LEU A 92 -15.97 29.43 18.81
C LEU A 92 -16.52 30.87 18.64
N ARG A 93 -16.63 31.64 19.73
CA ARG A 93 -17.15 33.02 19.72
C ARG A 93 -16.07 34.10 19.82
N LYS A 94 -14.79 33.73 19.71
CA LYS A 94 -13.65 34.66 19.76
C LYS A 94 -12.85 34.57 18.48
N ARG A 95 -12.03 33.52 18.38
CA ARG A 95 -11.25 33.15 17.20
C ARG A 95 -11.50 31.66 17.00
N MET A 96 -12.40 31.35 16.08
CA MET A 96 -12.89 30.01 15.84
C MET A 96 -11.78 29.14 15.26
N TYR A 97 -11.56 27.97 15.87
CA TYR A 97 -10.78 26.89 15.26
C TYR A 97 -11.70 26.05 14.38
N GLN A 98 -11.42 25.95 13.08
CA GLN A 98 -12.21 25.14 12.16
C GLN A 98 -11.69 23.71 12.11
N THR A 99 -11.92 22.94 13.19
CA THR A 99 -11.42 21.56 13.31
C THR A 99 -12.50 20.60 13.78
N ASN A 100 -12.55 19.41 13.17
CA ASN A 100 -13.37 18.29 13.59
C ASN A 100 -12.46 17.17 14.11
N LEU A 101 -12.91 16.47 15.15
CA LEU A 101 -12.05 15.62 15.96
C LEU A 101 -12.67 14.25 16.21
N LEU A 102 -11.79 13.25 16.33
CA LEU A 102 -12.07 12.03 17.06
C LEU A 102 -11.09 11.91 18.22
N ILE A 103 -11.59 11.62 19.41
CA ILE A 103 -10.76 11.29 20.57
C ILE A 103 -10.99 9.82 20.88
N ALA A 104 -9.96 9.02 20.67
CA ALA A 104 -9.95 7.58 20.92
C ALA A 104 -9.03 7.30 22.10
N GLY A 105 -9.49 6.53 23.08
CA GLY A 105 -8.69 6.21 24.24
C GLY A 105 -9.11 4.93 24.93
N TRP A 106 -8.18 4.38 25.70
CA TRP A 106 -8.41 3.24 26.56
C TRP A 106 -8.05 3.62 28.00
N ASP A 107 -9.04 3.54 28.89
CA ASP A 107 -8.82 3.79 30.32
C ASP A 107 -8.97 2.48 31.10
N GLY A 108 -8.06 2.17 32.04
CA GLY A 108 -8.09 0.88 32.75
C GLY A 108 -9.36 0.60 33.56
N LYS A 109 -10.10 1.64 33.98
CA LYS A 109 -11.39 1.48 34.70
C LYS A 109 -12.60 1.42 33.78
N THR A 110 -12.57 2.15 32.66
CA THR A 110 -13.74 2.38 31.79
C THR A 110 -13.70 1.53 30.52
N GLY A 111 -12.51 1.05 30.14
CA GLY A 111 -12.24 0.37 28.88
C GLY A 111 -12.11 1.33 27.69
N PRO A 112 -12.37 0.84 26.46
CA PRO A 112 -12.26 1.64 25.25
C PRO A 112 -13.39 2.67 25.11
N SER A 113 -13.04 3.89 24.72
CA SER A 113 -13.98 4.97 24.47
C SER A 113 -13.60 5.81 23.25
N LEU A 114 -14.61 6.18 22.47
CA LEU A 114 -14.49 6.97 21.25
C LEU A 114 -15.46 8.14 21.35
N PHE A 115 -14.93 9.35 21.19
CA PHE A 115 -15.71 10.59 21.18
C PHE A 115 -15.56 11.27 19.83
N TRP A 116 -16.69 11.69 19.27
CA TRP A 116 -16.75 12.52 18.08
C TRP A 116 -17.05 13.96 18.48
N LEU A 117 -16.28 14.91 17.93
CA LEU A 117 -16.51 16.33 18.10
C LEU A 117 -16.52 17.05 16.75
N ASP A 118 -17.47 17.98 16.58
CA ASP A 118 -17.49 18.88 15.44
C ASP A 118 -16.81 20.22 15.76
N TYR A 119 -16.61 21.01 14.71
CA TYR A 119 -16.05 22.36 14.79
C TYR A 119 -16.92 23.36 15.57
N LEU A 120 -18.16 23.00 15.92
CA LEU A 120 -19.06 23.78 16.76
C LEU A 120 -18.96 23.40 18.25
N ALA A 121 -18.03 22.50 18.60
CA ALA A 121 -17.84 21.98 19.94
C ALA A 121 -19.02 21.15 20.47
N THR A 122 -19.79 20.53 19.59
CA THR A 122 -20.71 19.43 19.91
C THR A 122 -19.88 18.18 20.18
N MET A 123 -20.27 17.37 21.16
CA MET A 123 -19.54 16.15 21.52
C MET A 123 -20.50 14.99 21.78
N HIS A 124 -20.20 13.84 21.18
CA HIS A 124 -20.95 12.60 21.40
C HIS A 124 -20.00 11.43 21.63
N ALA A 125 -20.35 10.56 22.58
CA ALA A 125 -19.72 9.25 22.71
C ALA A 125 -20.32 8.33 21.65
N MET A 126 -19.46 7.70 20.84
CA MET A 126 -19.87 6.94 19.65
C MET A 126 -19.24 5.56 19.65
N ASN A 127 -19.93 4.57 19.09
CA ASN A 127 -19.33 3.27 18.79
C ASN A 127 -18.64 3.29 17.42
N VAL A 128 -19.21 4.03 16.47
CA VAL A 128 -18.67 4.28 15.14
C VAL A 128 -18.79 5.77 14.89
N ALA A 129 -17.71 6.40 14.44
CA ALA A 129 -17.71 7.81 14.11
C ALA A 129 -16.89 8.07 12.87
N GLY A 130 -17.28 9.08 12.09
CA GLY A 130 -16.54 9.46 10.90
C GLY A 130 -16.77 10.92 10.53
N THR A 131 -15.74 11.54 9.98
CA THR A 131 -15.70 12.93 9.57
C THR A 131 -15.13 13.06 8.16
N GLY A 132 -15.57 14.08 7.44
CA GLY A 132 -15.19 14.34 6.06
C GLY A 132 -16.08 13.59 5.07
N TYR A 133 -16.00 13.93 3.79
CA TYR A 133 -16.93 13.37 2.79
C TYR A 133 -16.86 11.85 2.65
N GLY A 134 -15.73 11.22 2.98
CA GLY A 134 -15.62 9.76 3.00
C GLY A 134 -16.53 9.09 4.03
N SER A 135 -16.89 9.78 5.12
CA SER A 135 -17.71 9.19 6.19
C SER A 135 -19.12 8.82 5.70
N TYR A 136 -19.70 9.60 4.79
CA TYR A 136 -21.02 9.31 4.20
C TYR A 136 -21.09 7.96 3.47
N PHE A 137 -19.95 7.44 2.99
CA PHE A 137 -19.88 6.16 2.30
C PHE A 137 -19.70 4.98 3.24
N VAL A 138 -19.19 5.20 4.46
CA VAL A 138 -18.82 4.13 5.39
C VAL A 138 -19.77 4.01 6.56
N LEU A 139 -20.39 5.10 7.03
CA LEU A 139 -21.22 5.09 8.23
C LEU A 139 -22.40 4.12 8.10
N SER A 140 -23.13 4.15 6.98
CA SER A 140 -24.25 3.23 6.72
C SER A 140 -23.83 1.76 6.62
N MET A 141 -22.63 1.50 6.09
CA MET A 141 -22.06 0.16 6.05
C MET A 141 -21.74 -0.34 7.46
N MET A 142 -21.23 0.54 8.31
CA MET A 142 -20.84 0.22 9.68
C MET A 142 -22.05 0.06 10.59
N ASP A 143 -23.13 0.79 10.36
CA ASP A 143 -24.41 0.56 11.06
C ASP A 143 -24.92 -0.88 10.85
N ARG A 144 -24.63 -1.48 9.69
CA ARG A 144 -25.01 -2.87 9.39
C ARG A 144 -24.00 -3.90 9.93
N LEU A 145 -22.71 -3.59 9.91
CA LEU A 145 -21.64 -4.57 10.15
C LEU A 145 -21.03 -4.52 11.55
N TRP A 146 -21.17 -3.40 12.27
CA TRP A 146 -20.59 -3.23 13.59
C TRP A 146 -21.27 -4.11 14.63
N ARG A 147 -20.48 -4.68 15.53
CA ARG A 147 -20.93 -5.45 16.69
C ARG A 147 -20.10 -5.11 17.93
N PRO A 148 -20.66 -5.19 19.14
CA PRO A 148 -19.95 -4.84 20.37
C PRO A 148 -18.79 -5.80 20.70
N ASP A 149 -18.81 -7.02 20.17
CA ASP A 149 -17.83 -8.09 20.40
C ASP A 149 -16.78 -8.23 19.28
N LEU A 150 -16.66 -7.23 18.40
CA LEU A 150 -15.68 -7.22 17.31
C LEU A 150 -14.26 -7.46 17.81
N THR A 151 -13.55 -8.36 17.13
CA THR A 151 -12.11 -8.58 17.31
C THR A 151 -11.30 -7.56 16.53
N GLU A 152 -10.03 -7.37 16.87
CA GLU A 152 -9.14 -6.43 16.16
C GLU A 152 -9.00 -6.78 14.68
N ALA A 153 -8.91 -8.07 14.33
CA ALA A 153 -8.81 -8.53 12.95
C ALA A 153 -10.09 -8.23 12.16
N GLU A 154 -11.27 -8.53 12.72
CA GLU A 154 -12.55 -8.21 12.08
C GLU A 154 -12.74 -6.69 11.90
N ALA A 155 -12.37 -5.89 12.90
CA ALA A 155 -12.43 -4.44 12.80
C ALA A 155 -11.48 -3.88 11.73
N LEU A 156 -10.29 -4.46 11.58
CA LEU A 156 -9.36 -4.09 10.52
C LEU A 156 -9.90 -4.42 9.13
N ASP A 157 -10.55 -5.58 8.98
CA ASP A 157 -11.21 -5.95 7.72
C ASP A 157 -12.35 -4.99 7.37
N LEU A 158 -13.16 -4.59 8.37
CA LEU A 158 -14.18 -3.55 8.19
C LEU A 158 -13.58 -2.20 7.76
N MET A 159 -12.46 -1.79 8.38
CA MET A 159 -11.72 -0.59 7.99
C MET A 159 -11.28 -0.66 6.52
N HIS A 160 -10.70 -1.79 6.10
CA HIS A 160 -10.29 -2.01 4.72
C HIS A 160 -11.47 -1.99 3.74
N CYS A 161 -12.61 -2.61 4.10
CA CYS A 161 -13.84 -2.53 3.32
C CYS A 161 -14.32 -1.07 3.17
N GLY A 162 -14.27 -0.28 4.24
CA GLY A 162 -14.66 1.12 4.21
C GLY A 162 -13.76 1.96 3.31
N ILE A 163 -12.44 1.80 3.44
CA ILE A 163 -11.45 2.47 2.58
C ILE A 163 -11.67 2.09 1.11
N LYS A 164 -11.98 0.82 0.82
CA LYS A 164 -12.26 0.35 -0.55
C LYS A 164 -13.49 1.04 -1.13
N GLU A 165 -14.56 1.21 -0.36
CA GLU A 165 -15.78 1.87 -0.83
C GLU A 165 -15.56 3.36 -1.08
N ILE A 166 -14.81 4.03 -0.19
CA ILE A 166 -14.42 5.43 -0.38
C ILE A 166 -13.61 5.58 -1.67
N LYS A 167 -12.57 4.77 -1.87
CA LYS A 167 -11.75 4.82 -3.10
C LYS A 167 -12.55 4.54 -4.37
N LYS A 168 -13.59 3.71 -4.27
CA LYS A 168 -14.43 3.36 -5.42
C LYS A 168 -15.40 4.48 -5.80
N ARG A 169 -15.96 5.20 -4.82
CA ARG A 169 -17.10 6.11 -5.06
C ARG A 169 -16.84 7.57 -4.80
N LEU A 170 -15.90 7.92 -3.93
CA LEU A 170 -15.57 9.30 -3.63
C LEU A 170 -14.62 9.84 -4.71
N VAL A 171 -15.05 10.91 -5.39
CA VAL A 171 -14.28 11.54 -6.49
C VAL A 171 -12.90 12.04 -6.02
N VAL A 172 -12.83 12.54 -4.80
CA VAL A 172 -11.60 13.08 -4.17
C VAL A 172 -10.98 12.09 -3.18
N ALA A 173 -11.16 10.78 -3.40
CA ALA A 173 -10.58 9.77 -2.54
C ALA A 173 -9.05 9.84 -2.55
N GLN A 174 -8.48 9.74 -1.35
CA GLN A 174 -7.03 9.82 -1.18
C GLN A 174 -6.37 8.45 -1.47
N PRO A 175 -5.12 8.43 -1.96
CA PRO A 175 -4.44 7.18 -2.31
C PRO A 175 -4.08 6.33 -1.08
N SER A 176 -3.73 6.98 0.03
CA SER A 176 -3.09 6.33 1.17
C SER A 176 -3.83 6.66 2.48
N TYR A 177 -3.90 5.66 3.35
CA TYR A 177 -4.55 5.73 4.67
C TYR A 177 -3.66 5.07 5.73
N VAL A 178 -3.75 5.54 6.95
CA VAL A 178 -3.09 4.98 8.13
C VAL A 178 -4.15 4.54 9.13
N VAL A 179 -3.96 3.37 9.73
CA VAL A 179 -4.84 2.78 10.74
C VAL A 179 -4.04 2.54 12.02
N LYS A 180 -4.51 3.12 13.13
CA LYS A 180 -3.95 2.93 14.46
C LYS A 180 -4.99 2.33 15.40
N VAL A 181 -4.52 1.60 16.38
CA VAL A 181 -5.36 1.04 17.45
C VAL A 181 -4.86 1.51 18.80
N VAL A 182 -5.80 1.65 19.72
CA VAL A 182 -5.60 2.00 21.11
C VAL A 182 -6.23 0.93 21.97
N ASP A 183 -5.43 0.26 22.79
CA ASP A 183 -5.88 -0.75 23.74
C ASP A 183 -5.09 -0.67 25.05
N LYS A 184 -5.17 -1.71 25.88
CA LYS A 184 -4.47 -1.83 27.16
C LYS A 184 -2.94 -1.69 27.06
N ASP A 185 -2.35 -2.10 25.94
CA ASP A 185 -0.90 -2.10 25.72
C ASP A 185 -0.42 -0.76 25.15
N GLY A 186 -1.36 0.12 24.78
CA GLY A 186 -1.14 1.49 24.36
C GLY A 186 -1.54 1.74 22.91
N THR A 187 -0.95 2.77 22.30
CA THR A 187 -1.20 3.12 20.90
C THR A 187 -0.21 2.44 19.96
N ARG A 188 -0.68 1.75 18.91
CA ARG A 188 0.18 1.17 17.86
C ARG A 188 -0.39 1.40 16.45
N VAL A 189 0.50 1.38 15.46
CA VAL A 189 0.12 1.38 14.04
C VAL A 189 -0.15 -0.06 13.62
N VAL A 190 -1.33 -0.31 13.06
CA VAL A 190 -1.76 -1.67 12.65
C VAL A 190 -1.55 -1.87 11.16
N SER A 191 -1.89 -0.87 10.35
CA SER A 191 -1.85 -0.97 8.89
C SER A 191 -1.65 0.39 8.26
N THR A 192 -0.84 0.43 7.19
CA THR A 192 -0.74 1.57 6.29
C THR A 192 -1.21 1.12 4.91
N VAL A 193 -2.40 1.56 4.52
CA VAL A 193 -3.07 1.17 3.29
C VAL A 193 -2.71 2.18 2.20
N ALA A 194 -1.54 2.01 1.59
CA ALA A 194 -1.17 2.72 0.37
C ALA A 194 -1.81 2.00 -0.84
N TYR A 195 -2.88 2.56 -1.42
CA TYR A 195 -3.22 2.22 -2.81
C TYR A 195 -2.57 3.26 -3.69
N ILE A 196 -1.42 2.93 -4.25
CA ILE A 196 -1.05 3.51 -5.55
C ILE A 196 -2.23 3.19 -6.47
N THR A 197 -2.84 4.20 -7.07
CA THR A 197 -4.07 4.17 -7.88
C THR A 197 -4.07 3.00 -8.87
N ARG A 198 -4.51 1.81 -8.41
CA ARG A 198 -4.78 0.65 -9.24
C ARG A 198 -6.23 0.76 -9.67
N TYR A 199 -6.47 1.11 -10.93
CA TYR A 199 -7.75 0.83 -11.57
C TYR A 199 -7.91 -0.70 -11.60
N VAL A 200 -8.68 -1.27 -10.67
CA VAL A 200 -9.13 -2.66 -10.72
C VAL A 200 -10.51 -2.63 -11.37
N PRO A 201 -10.67 -3.15 -12.60
CA PRO A 201 -11.96 -3.20 -13.28
C PRO A 201 -13.01 -3.89 -12.40
N SER A 202 -14.23 -3.37 -12.41
CA SER A 202 -15.37 -3.82 -11.58
C SER A 202 -15.80 -5.27 -11.81
N GLU A 203 -15.23 -5.96 -12.80
CA GLU A 203 -15.47 -7.36 -13.12
C GLU A 203 -14.83 -8.34 -12.11
N PHE A 204 -13.95 -7.88 -11.21
CA PHE A 204 -13.29 -8.71 -10.20
C PHE A 204 -13.78 -8.46 -8.76
N SER A 205 -15.04 -8.05 -8.59
CA SER A 205 -15.63 -7.79 -7.25
C SER A 205 -16.05 -9.05 -6.47
N GLY A 206 -15.69 -10.25 -6.94
CA GLY A 206 -16.01 -11.54 -6.31
C GLY A 206 -14.83 -12.48 -6.08
N CYS A 207 -13.60 -11.99 -5.89
CA CYS A 207 -12.44 -12.86 -5.71
C CYS A 207 -12.40 -13.53 -4.33
N SER A 208 -12.61 -14.85 -4.31
CA SER A 208 -12.38 -15.70 -3.13
C SER A 208 -10.92 -15.66 -2.69
N ALA A 209 -10.65 -16.06 -1.43
CA ALA A 209 -9.31 -16.16 -0.85
C ALA A 209 -8.30 -16.91 -1.74
N ALA A 210 -8.78 -17.84 -2.58
CA ALA A 210 -7.95 -18.60 -3.53
C ALA A 210 -7.32 -17.69 -4.61
N TYR A 211 -7.99 -16.63 -5.05
CA TYR A 211 -7.44 -15.71 -6.05
C TYR A 211 -6.34 -14.81 -5.45
N GLN A 212 -6.52 -14.35 -4.21
CA GLN A 212 -5.47 -13.60 -3.50
C GLN A 212 -4.24 -14.47 -3.22
N GLN A 213 -4.44 -15.75 -2.85
CA GLN A 213 -3.35 -16.71 -2.73
C GLN A 213 -2.65 -16.94 -4.07
N LEU A 214 -3.40 -17.09 -5.16
CA LEU A 214 -2.85 -17.28 -6.50
C LEU A 214 -2.04 -16.06 -6.97
N GLU A 215 -2.54 -14.83 -6.79
CA GLU A 215 -1.78 -13.62 -7.11
C GLU A 215 -0.51 -13.49 -6.25
N GLY A 216 -0.59 -13.84 -4.96
CA GLY A 216 0.57 -13.88 -4.08
C GLY A 216 1.64 -14.86 -4.57
N LEU A 217 1.22 -16.07 -4.99
CA LEU A 217 2.11 -17.07 -5.59
C LEU A 217 2.74 -16.56 -6.90
N LEU A 218 1.97 -15.93 -7.77
CA LEU A 218 2.47 -15.37 -9.03
C LEU A 218 3.51 -14.27 -8.80
N HIS A 219 3.29 -13.40 -7.81
CA HIS A 219 4.28 -12.40 -7.39
C HIS A 219 5.56 -13.04 -6.83
N LEU A 220 5.42 -14.09 -6.01
CA LEU A 220 6.54 -14.85 -5.48
C LEU A 220 7.37 -15.48 -6.59
N VAL A 221 6.73 -16.17 -7.55
CA VAL A 221 7.40 -16.77 -8.73
C VAL A 221 8.19 -15.71 -9.47
N ASN A 222 7.58 -14.56 -9.81
CA ASN A 222 8.26 -13.48 -10.52
C ASN A 222 9.45 -12.88 -9.74
N SER A 223 9.31 -12.73 -8.42
CA SER A 223 10.39 -12.20 -7.58
C SER A 223 11.58 -13.17 -7.46
N SER A 224 11.30 -14.47 -7.51
CA SER A 224 12.27 -15.56 -7.43
C SER A 224 13.00 -15.80 -8.74
N THR A 225 12.42 -15.42 -9.89
CA THR A 225 13.01 -15.64 -11.23
C THR A 225 14.45 -15.14 -11.35
N LYS A 226 14.76 -13.96 -10.78
CA LYS A 226 16.12 -13.40 -10.85
C LYS A 226 17.15 -14.31 -10.17
N TRP A 227 16.80 -14.89 -9.04
CA TRP A 227 17.68 -15.78 -8.28
C TRP A 227 17.78 -17.14 -8.96
N ALA A 228 16.64 -17.70 -9.40
CA ALA A 228 16.59 -18.98 -10.09
C ALA A 228 17.44 -18.98 -11.36
N VAL A 229 17.31 -17.95 -12.21
CA VAL A 229 18.06 -17.85 -13.47
C VAL A 229 19.54 -17.61 -13.20
N SER A 230 19.91 -16.73 -12.26
CA SER A 230 21.32 -16.49 -11.90
C SER A 230 21.98 -17.73 -11.30
N SER A 231 21.30 -18.47 -10.43
CA SER A 231 21.79 -19.73 -9.88
C SER A 231 21.94 -20.80 -10.96
N ALA A 232 20.96 -20.96 -11.85
CA ALA A 232 21.04 -21.91 -12.97
C ALA A 232 22.20 -21.58 -13.92
N ALA A 233 22.39 -20.30 -14.26
CA ALA A 233 23.52 -19.82 -15.04
C ALA A 233 24.87 -20.13 -14.38
N PHE A 234 25.00 -19.85 -13.08
CA PHE A 234 26.21 -20.12 -12.32
C PHE A 234 26.53 -21.62 -12.22
N VAL A 235 25.53 -22.45 -11.93
CA VAL A 235 25.69 -23.91 -11.87
C VAL A 235 26.10 -24.46 -13.24
N THR A 236 25.46 -24.01 -14.33
CA THR A 236 25.79 -24.46 -15.68
C THR A 236 27.24 -24.10 -16.05
N LEU A 237 27.69 -22.89 -15.69
CA LEU A 237 29.07 -22.47 -15.87
C LEU A 237 30.06 -23.37 -15.12
N LEU A 238 29.76 -23.71 -13.85
CA LEU A 238 30.61 -24.57 -13.03
C LEU A 238 30.71 -26.00 -13.58
N LEU A 239 29.62 -26.53 -14.14
CA LEU A 239 29.52 -27.90 -14.62
C LEU A 239 30.07 -28.10 -16.03
N ARG A 240 29.72 -27.23 -16.99
CA ARG A 240 30.09 -27.43 -18.40
C ARG A 240 31.43 -26.81 -18.79
N ARG A 241 31.85 -25.72 -18.14
CA ARG A 241 33.14 -25.01 -18.34
C ARG A 241 33.57 -24.90 -19.82
N ASP A 242 32.61 -24.75 -20.72
CA ASP A 242 32.78 -24.74 -22.17
C ASP A 242 32.69 -23.32 -22.71
N SER A 243 33.39 -23.07 -23.82
CA SER A 243 33.41 -21.76 -24.48
C SER A 243 32.01 -21.32 -24.90
N LEU A 244 31.14 -22.26 -25.28
CA LEU A 244 29.76 -22.00 -25.67
C LEU A 244 28.91 -21.45 -24.51
N THR A 245 28.97 -22.06 -23.32
CA THR A 245 28.25 -21.54 -22.14
C THR A 245 28.81 -20.18 -21.71
N LEU A 246 30.12 -19.98 -21.79
CA LEU A 246 30.73 -18.69 -21.45
C LEU A 246 30.29 -17.58 -22.41
N TRP A 247 30.27 -17.86 -23.73
CA TRP A 247 29.74 -16.94 -24.74
C TRP A 247 28.26 -16.64 -24.53
N CYS A 248 27.46 -17.64 -24.16
CA CYS A 248 26.05 -17.47 -23.84
C CYS A 248 25.84 -16.53 -22.64
N LEU A 249 26.58 -16.70 -21.55
CA LEU A 249 26.43 -15.86 -20.37
C LEU A 249 26.91 -14.42 -20.62
N VAL A 250 28.05 -14.25 -21.28
CA VAL A 250 28.54 -12.93 -21.69
C VAL A 250 27.56 -12.25 -22.64
N GLY A 251 27.01 -13.00 -23.60
CA GLY A 251 25.98 -12.52 -24.52
C GLY A 251 24.71 -12.06 -23.81
N SER A 252 24.26 -12.78 -22.77
CA SER A 252 23.11 -12.38 -21.95
C SER A 252 23.35 -11.08 -21.20
N VAL A 253 24.55 -10.87 -20.65
CA VAL A 253 24.91 -9.62 -19.98
C VAL A 253 24.92 -8.47 -21.00
N ALA A 254 25.58 -8.66 -22.14
CA ALA A 254 25.60 -7.67 -23.22
C ALA A 254 24.19 -7.33 -23.75
N ALA A 255 23.29 -8.32 -23.84
CA ALA A 255 21.90 -8.10 -24.21
C ALA A 255 21.17 -7.21 -23.18
N THR A 256 21.39 -7.42 -21.88
CA THR A 256 20.78 -6.58 -20.84
C THR A 256 21.31 -5.15 -20.83
N GLU A 257 22.61 -4.94 -21.08
CA GLU A 257 23.20 -3.61 -21.19
C GLU A 257 22.67 -2.86 -22.41
N LEU A 258 22.51 -3.54 -23.55
CA LEU A 258 21.87 -2.95 -24.72
C LEU A 258 20.44 -2.51 -24.41
N CYS A 259 19.66 -3.28 -23.65
CA CYS A 259 18.32 -2.84 -23.22
C CYS A 259 18.35 -1.61 -22.33
N LYS A 260 19.33 -1.47 -21.43
CA LYS A 260 19.46 -0.27 -20.59
C LYS A 260 19.77 0.95 -21.44
N TRP A 261 20.64 0.81 -22.44
CA TRP A 261 20.93 1.87 -23.39
C TRP A 261 19.70 2.22 -24.24
N LEU A 262 19.01 1.23 -24.82
CA LEU A 262 17.79 1.47 -25.60
C LEU A 262 16.68 2.14 -24.78
N LYS A 263 16.56 1.82 -23.50
CA LYS A 263 15.64 2.50 -22.58
C LYS A 263 15.93 3.98 -22.44
N THR A 264 17.20 4.38 -22.42
CA THR A 264 17.57 5.80 -22.37
C THR A 264 17.28 6.53 -23.68
N VAL A 265 17.30 5.83 -24.82
CA VAL A 265 17.04 6.42 -26.14
C VAL A 265 15.54 6.51 -26.44
N ILE A 266 14.78 5.45 -26.18
CA ILE A 266 13.35 5.35 -26.47
C ILE A 266 12.52 6.10 -25.42
N ASN A 267 12.94 6.05 -24.15
CA ASN A 267 12.31 6.72 -23.01
C ASN A 267 10.77 6.53 -22.91
N GLU A 268 10.26 5.39 -23.37
CA GLU A 268 8.85 5.06 -23.24
C GLU A 268 8.53 4.73 -21.78
N GLN A 269 7.49 5.36 -21.24
CA GLN A 269 7.06 5.12 -19.87
C GLN A 269 6.50 3.69 -19.72
N ARG A 270 6.76 3.07 -18.56
CA ARG A 270 6.08 1.83 -18.17
C ARG A 270 4.56 2.07 -18.07
N PRO A 271 3.74 0.99 -18.04
CA PRO A 271 2.32 1.14 -17.72
C PRO A 271 2.15 2.01 -16.47
N ALA A 272 1.13 2.88 -16.46
CA ALA A 272 0.87 3.82 -15.35
C ALA A 272 0.72 3.13 -13.97
N LEU A 273 0.53 1.80 -13.96
CA LEU A 273 0.35 0.94 -12.79
C LEU A 273 1.63 0.19 -12.36
N ALA A 274 2.76 0.37 -13.04
CA ALA A 274 4.00 -0.35 -12.76
C ALA A 274 4.68 0.14 -11.47
N LEU A 275 5.17 -0.79 -10.65
CA LEU A 275 5.90 -0.50 -9.40
C LEU A 275 7.19 0.30 -9.58
N LYS A 276 7.71 0.42 -10.80
CA LYS A 276 8.95 1.14 -11.10
C LYS A 276 8.66 2.31 -12.02
N GLN A 277 9.36 3.42 -11.79
CA GLN A 277 9.21 4.67 -12.54
C GLN A 277 10.27 4.83 -13.65
N ASP A 278 11.12 3.81 -13.90
CA ASP A 278 12.11 3.83 -14.98
C ASP A 278 11.49 3.53 -16.35
N ALA A 279 12.18 3.94 -17.44
CA ALA A 279 11.77 3.64 -18.81
C ALA A 279 11.51 2.14 -19.03
N GLY A 280 10.38 1.84 -19.69
CA GLY A 280 9.78 0.52 -19.80
C GLY A 280 10.16 -0.26 -21.06
N MET A 281 10.37 0.44 -22.19
CA MET A 281 10.70 -0.18 -23.46
C MET A 281 12.22 -0.15 -23.74
N PRO A 282 12.84 -1.27 -24.16
CA PRO A 282 12.34 -2.65 -24.18
C PRO A 282 12.50 -3.35 -22.82
N SER A 283 11.72 -4.41 -22.56
CA SER A 283 11.81 -5.16 -21.31
C SER A 283 13.13 -5.93 -21.18
N SER A 284 14.03 -5.47 -20.29
CA SER A 284 15.34 -6.12 -20.05
C SER A 284 15.21 -7.56 -19.55
N HIS A 285 14.16 -7.86 -18.79
CA HIS A 285 13.91 -9.21 -18.26
C HIS A 285 13.41 -10.16 -19.34
N ALA A 286 12.49 -9.71 -20.20
CA ALA A 286 12.03 -10.50 -21.34
C ALA A 286 13.18 -10.73 -22.34
N ASN A 287 14.03 -9.73 -22.56
CA ASN A 287 15.22 -9.86 -23.39
C ASN A 287 16.19 -10.92 -22.87
N ALA A 288 16.59 -10.84 -21.58
CA ALA A 288 17.51 -11.80 -20.98
C ALA A 288 16.98 -13.24 -21.03
N LEU A 289 15.71 -13.45 -20.69
CA LEU A 289 15.07 -14.76 -20.72
C LEU A 289 14.97 -15.32 -22.14
N SER A 290 14.57 -14.50 -23.10
CA SER A 290 14.43 -14.92 -24.50
C SER A 290 15.79 -15.19 -25.14
N PHE A 291 16.82 -14.42 -24.79
CA PHE A 291 18.19 -14.66 -25.23
C PHE A 291 18.71 -16.00 -24.69
N LEU A 292 18.68 -16.21 -23.36
CA LEU A 292 19.21 -17.41 -22.72
C LEU A 292 18.46 -18.68 -23.14
N SER A 293 17.14 -18.62 -23.27
CA SER A 293 16.34 -19.77 -23.71
C SER A 293 16.58 -20.12 -25.18
N THR A 294 16.69 -19.11 -26.06
CA THR A 294 16.97 -19.33 -27.49
C THR A 294 18.37 -19.90 -27.69
N SER A 295 19.38 -19.33 -27.05
CA SER A 295 20.77 -19.79 -27.18
C SER A 295 20.96 -21.19 -26.59
N ALA A 296 20.34 -21.48 -25.43
CA ALA A 296 20.35 -22.81 -24.83
C ALA A 296 19.60 -23.84 -25.69
N ALA A 297 18.44 -23.48 -26.25
CA ALA A 297 17.69 -24.34 -27.17
C ALA A 297 18.52 -24.68 -28.41
N LEU A 298 19.16 -23.69 -29.05
CA LEU A 298 20.03 -23.93 -30.21
C LEU A 298 21.26 -24.77 -29.84
N ALA A 299 21.84 -24.56 -28.66
CA ALA A 299 22.95 -25.38 -28.18
C ALA A 299 22.55 -26.85 -27.97
N LEU A 300 21.36 -27.12 -27.43
CA LEU A 300 20.83 -28.47 -27.23
C LEU A 300 20.54 -29.19 -28.56
N LEU A 301 20.14 -28.45 -29.59
CA LEU A 301 19.81 -28.99 -30.90
C LEU A 301 21.04 -29.29 -31.77
N ARG A 302 22.23 -28.80 -31.42
CA ARG A 302 23.48 -29.05 -32.18
C ARG A 302 24.04 -30.45 -31.99
N THR A 303 23.82 -31.08 -30.82
CA THR A 303 24.29 -32.45 -30.51
C THR A 303 23.22 -33.22 -29.73
N PRO A 304 22.16 -33.71 -30.39
CA PRO A 304 20.96 -34.14 -29.71
C PRO A 304 21.05 -35.58 -29.16
N PRO A 305 20.75 -35.80 -27.87
CA PRO A 305 20.02 -36.98 -27.41
C PRO A 305 18.52 -36.86 -27.74
N ASP A 306 17.76 -37.96 -27.71
CA ASP A 306 16.34 -38.01 -28.11
C ASP A 306 15.42 -37.01 -27.37
N TRP A 307 15.79 -36.59 -26.16
CA TRP A 307 15.04 -35.64 -25.34
C TRP A 307 15.36 -34.16 -25.61
N SER A 308 16.36 -33.85 -26.44
CA SER A 308 16.85 -32.48 -26.69
C SER A 308 15.77 -31.54 -27.23
N LEU A 309 14.91 -32.04 -28.13
CA LEU A 309 13.80 -31.26 -28.71
C LEU A 309 12.74 -30.91 -27.67
N ALA A 310 12.37 -31.87 -26.83
CA ALA A 310 11.41 -31.66 -25.75
C ALA A 310 11.93 -30.65 -24.72
N LEU A 311 13.21 -30.75 -24.35
CA LEU A 311 13.82 -29.80 -23.41
C LEU A 311 13.96 -28.40 -24.00
N ALA A 312 14.33 -28.28 -25.28
CA ALA A 312 14.38 -26.99 -25.98
C ALA A 312 12.99 -26.32 -26.01
N GLY A 313 11.94 -27.08 -26.33
CA GLY A 313 10.55 -26.59 -26.29
C GLY A 313 10.12 -26.13 -24.90
N LEU A 314 10.48 -26.88 -23.84
CA LEU A 314 10.18 -26.53 -22.46
C LEU A 314 10.87 -25.22 -22.03
N LEU A 315 12.13 -25.02 -22.40
CA LEU A 315 12.88 -23.80 -22.06
C LEU A 315 12.25 -22.54 -22.68
N LEU A 316 11.82 -22.65 -23.94
CA LEU A 316 11.12 -21.56 -24.62
C LEU A 316 9.75 -21.28 -23.98
N ALA A 317 8.98 -22.33 -23.67
CA ALA A 317 7.69 -22.18 -23.00
C ALA A 317 7.81 -21.53 -21.61
N ILE A 318 8.84 -21.88 -20.84
CA ILE A 318 9.14 -21.24 -19.55
C ILE A 318 9.52 -19.77 -19.73
N ALA A 319 10.33 -19.44 -20.74
CA ALA A 319 10.70 -18.05 -21.03
C ALA A 319 9.48 -17.21 -21.42
N ASP A 320 8.60 -17.73 -22.27
CA ASP A 320 7.36 -17.08 -22.68
C ASP A 320 6.40 -16.89 -21.50
N PHE A 321 6.24 -17.90 -20.64
CA PHE A 321 5.43 -17.78 -19.43
C PHE A 321 5.96 -16.70 -18.47
N LEU A 322 7.27 -16.67 -18.22
CA LEU A 322 7.89 -15.68 -17.35
C LEU A 322 7.89 -14.27 -17.95
N ALA A 323 7.94 -14.16 -19.28
CA ALA A 323 7.76 -12.90 -20.00
C ALA A 323 6.30 -12.42 -19.90
N TRP A 324 5.32 -13.31 -20.11
CA TRP A 324 3.90 -13.03 -19.93
C TRP A 324 3.58 -12.59 -18.49
N LEU A 325 4.22 -13.20 -17.50
CA LEU A 325 4.06 -12.85 -16.09
C LEU A 325 4.39 -11.37 -15.82
N ARG A 326 5.32 -10.77 -16.58
CA ARG A 326 5.61 -9.33 -16.50
C ARG A 326 4.44 -8.46 -16.94
N VAL A 327 3.68 -8.90 -17.93
CA VAL A 327 2.46 -8.23 -18.38
C VAL A 327 1.34 -8.45 -17.37
N LYS A 328 1.12 -9.70 -16.95
CA LYS A 328 0.03 -10.07 -16.03
C LYS A 328 0.14 -9.37 -14.67
N LEU A 329 1.36 -9.19 -14.16
CA LEU A 329 1.63 -8.48 -12.90
C LEU A 329 1.81 -6.96 -13.09
N GLY A 330 1.60 -6.42 -14.29
CA GLY A 330 1.60 -4.98 -14.56
C GLY A 330 2.98 -4.31 -14.56
N TYR A 331 4.08 -5.05 -14.70
CA TYR A 331 5.44 -4.47 -14.75
C TYR A 331 5.78 -3.82 -16.10
N HIS A 332 5.16 -4.28 -17.19
CA HIS A 332 5.40 -3.89 -18.57
C HIS A 332 4.13 -4.04 -19.42
N THR A 333 4.03 -3.31 -20.53
CA THR A 333 2.97 -3.54 -21.53
C THR A 333 3.30 -4.76 -22.41
N ARG A 334 2.34 -5.23 -23.22
CA ARG A 334 2.58 -6.33 -24.17
C ARG A 334 3.64 -5.95 -25.19
N GLU A 335 3.58 -4.72 -25.68
CA GLU A 335 4.50 -4.17 -26.68
C GLU A 335 5.94 -4.12 -26.13
N GLN A 336 6.10 -3.69 -24.87
CA GLN A 336 7.40 -3.62 -24.20
C GLN A 336 8.03 -5.00 -23.99
N VAL A 337 7.22 -5.99 -23.65
CA VAL A 337 7.67 -7.38 -23.49
C VAL A 337 8.00 -8.00 -24.84
N LEU A 338 7.15 -7.82 -25.85
CA LEU A 338 7.39 -8.32 -27.21
C LEU A 338 8.66 -7.71 -27.83
N ALA A 339 8.89 -6.41 -27.68
CA ALA A 339 10.10 -5.75 -28.15
C ALA A 339 11.35 -6.32 -27.46
N GLY A 340 11.29 -6.55 -26.14
CA GLY A 340 12.37 -7.20 -25.40
C GLY A 340 12.61 -8.64 -25.85
N ALA A 341 11.54 -9.43 -26.00
CA ALA A 341 11.63 -10.83 -26.44
C ALA A 341 12.18 -10.95 -27.86
N ALA A 342 11.72 -10.12 -28.80
CA ALA A 342 12.20 -10.09 -30.18
C ALA A 342 13.69 -9.77 -30.26
N LEU A 343 14.17 -8.75 -29.52
CA LEU A 343 15.60 -8.43 -29.41
C LEU A 343 16.41 -9.61 -28.86
N GLY A 344 15.87 -10.31 -27.86
CA GLY A 344 16.52 -11.47 -27.25
C GLY A 344 16.64 -12.66 -28.19
N VAL A 345 15.55 -12.99 -28.90
CA VAL A 345 15.55 -14.08 -29.90
C VAL A 345 16.49 -13.77 -31.05
N LEU A 346 16.47 -12.54 -31.58
CA LEU A 346 17.35 -12.14 -32.70
C LEU A 346 18.83 -12.28 -32.33
N ARG A 347 19.21 -11.86 -31.12
CA ARG A 347 20.60 -11.98 -30.66
C ARG A 347 20.96 -13.38 -30.19
N GLY A 348 20.02 -14.14 -29.65
CA GLY A 348 20.26 -15.52 -29.21
C GLY A 348 20.50 -16.50 -30.36
N LYS A 349 20.17 -16.11 -31.60
CA LYS A 349 20.46 -16.86 -32.83
C LYS A 349 21.87 -16.62 -33.39
N ALA A 350 22.51 -15.51 -33.01
CA ALA A 350 23.83 -15.09 -33.50
C ALA A 350 24.96 -15.74 -32.68
#